data_AF-A0A9D5SVI6-F1
#
_entry.id   AF-A0A9D5SVI6-F1
#
_cell.length_a   1.000
_cell.length_b   1.000
_cell.length_c   1.000
_cell.angle_alpha   90.00
_cell.angle_beta   90.00
_cell.angle_gamma   90.00
#
_symmetry.space_group_name_H-M   'P 1'
#
loop_
_entity.id
_entity.type
_entity.pdbx_description
1 polymer ?
#
loop_
_entity_poly.entity_id
_entity_poly.type
_entity_poly.pdbx_seq_one_letter_code
_entity_poly.pdbx_strand_id
1 'polypeptide(L)'
;MEDIKRIVFVCTGNTCRSPMALAVAKREIKRLGVSLELFSVGIRATPGNRATDNAVAVCREIGLDISEHVAQRLDDAKPDQHTLYVVLDHQHLSWLRYVLMLPHDQIYLLGEGVEDPYGRDLDHYRKALAVIEHDVVKLMERLAPDLPKADENDANAERPLNYFIYPMTDDCVAEVSLLENRSFPDPWSLAMLSEELDNPDAVLLVAIGDDAESGQNAIVYGYGCIIVAADVALMPKLCVLDSARRHGIATALVNALADEARQRGAQELTLEARVSNRGAIALYDKLGFTSMGIRPNFYDHHKEDAMIMTMQLNPTEDSAADADAEDSAAEAPAADIAEATEVQTETEQTVEPEIEFEEEAEAETEPENQPAPEAVPDDIPAPAEEAADFPEEEEDSGMIIIFDDGQDEE
;
A
#
# COMPACT_ATOMS: atom_id res chain seq x y z
N MET A 1 -2.50 -6.42 -28.58
CA MET A 1 -1.17 -6.25 -27.96
C MET A 1 -0.43 -5.01 -28.48
N GLU A 2 -1.01 -4.19 -29.37
CA GLU A 2 -0.41 -2.91 -29.74
C GLU A 2 -0.71 -1.91 -28.61
N ASP A 3 0.34 -1.33 -28.01
CA ASP A 3 0.35 -0.38 -26.89
C ASP A 3 0.37 -0.98 -25.46
N ILE A 4 1.24 -1.96 -25.20
CA ILE A 4 1.59 -2.38 -23.83
C ILE A 4 2.50 -1.32 -23.21
N LYS A 5 2.06 -0.70 -22.11
CA LYS A 5 2.85 0.27 -21.32
C LYS A 5 3.27 -0.29 -19.96
N ARG A 6 2.60 -1.35 -19.52
CA ARG A 6 2.76 -1.94 -18.19
C ARG A 6 2.76 -3.46 -18.25
N ILE A 7 3.66 -4.10 -17.49
CA ILE A 7 3.60 -5.53 -17.17
C ILE A 7 3.44 -5.72 -15.66
N VAL A 8 2.49 -6.57 -15.27
CA VAL A 8 2.23 -6.94 -13.88
C VAL A 8 2.44 -8.44 -13.70
N PHE A 9 3.42 -8.83 -12.90
CA PHE A 9 3.67 -10.23 -12.55
C PHE A 9 2.77 -10.68 -11.39
N VAL A 10 2.04 -11.78 -11.55
CA VAL A 10 0.99 -12.19 -10.59
C VAL A 10 1.21 -13.60 -10.07
N CYS A 11 1.36 -13.74 -8.76
CA CYS A 11 1.33 -15.04 -8.07
C CYS A 11 0.34 -15.08 -6.91
N THR A 12 0.45 -16.05 -5.99
CA THR A 12 -0.48 -16.16 -4.84
C THR A 12 -0.21 -15.07 -3.81
N GLY A 13 0.93 -15.14 -3.11
CA GLY A 13 1.21 -14.31 -1.95
C GLY A 13 2.11 -13.11 -2.21
N ASN A 14 2.65 -12.95 -3.42
CA ASN A 14 3.63 -11.93 -3.79
C ASN A 14 4.89 -11.87 -2.91
N THR A 15 5.34 -13.03 -2.43
CA THR A 15 6.56 -13.15 -1.60
C THR A 15 7.64 -14.06 -2.20
N CYS A 16 7.32 -14.79 -3.28
CA CYS A 16 8.26 -15.72 -3.94
C CYS A 16 8.34 -15.47 -5.45
N ARG A 17 7.42 -16.05 -6.23
CA ARG A 17 7.52 -16.17 -7.71
C ARG A 17 7.39 -14.83 -8.44
N SER A 18 6.38 -14.01 -8.11
CA SER A 18 6.20 -12.73 -8.82
C SER A 18 7.27 -11.67 -8.53
N PRO A 19 7.84 -11.54 -7.31
CA PRO A 19 9.00 -10.68 -7.05
C PRO A 19 10.25 -11.13 -7.81
N MET A 20 10.52 -12.45 -7.86
CA MET A 20 11.61 -13.01 -8.66
C MET A 20 11.47 -12.64 -10.14
N ALA A 21 10.26 -12.78 -10.70
CA ALA A 21 9.99 -12.43 -12.09
C ALA A 21 10.17 -10.93 -12.38
N LEU A 22 9.71 -10.08 -11.47
CA LEU A 22 9.90 -8.63 -11.55
C LEU A 22 11.39 -8.24 -11.57
N ALA A 23 12.20 -8.83 -10.67
CA ALA A 23 13.63 -8.55 -10.62
C ALA A 23 14.35 -8.95 -11.91
N VAL A 24 14.02 -10.12 -12.47
CA VAL A 24 14.52 -10.54 -13.79
C VAL A 24 14.08 -9.56 -14.87
N ALA A 25 12.80 -9.20 -14.93
CA ALA A 25 12.29 -8.28 -15.94
C ALA A 25 12.95 -6.89 -15.87
N LYS A 26 13.19 -6.37 -14.66
CA LYS A 26 13.93 -5.10 -14.42
C LYS A 26 15.35 -5.16 -14.99
N ARG A 27 16.03 -6.30 -14.88
CA ARG A 27 17.35 -6.52 -15.52
C ARG A 27 17.23 -6.51 -17.05
N GLU A 28 16.21 -7.17 -17.58
CA GLU A 28 16.01 -7.31 -19.03
C GLU A 28 15.63 -6.00 -19.73
N ILE A 29 14.79 -5.15 -19.12
CA ILE A 29 14.46 -3.83 -19.72
C ILE A 29 15.71 -2.96 -19.90
N LYS A 30 16.64 -3.01 -18.94
CA LYS A 30 17.93 -2.30 -19.02
C LYS A 30 18.80 -2.88 -20.12
N ARG A 31 18.88 -4.22 -20.22
CA ARG A 31 19.65 -4.91 -21.27
C ARG A 31 19.12 -4.63 -22.67
N LEU A 32 17.80 -4.58 -22.82
CA LEU A 32 17.11 -4.44 -24.12
C LEU A 32 16.91 -2.97 -24.54
N GLY A 33 17.18 -2.01 -23.66
CA GLY A 33 17.01 -0.58 -23.94
C GLY A 33 15.54 -0.20 -24.21
N VAL A 34 14.61 -0.80 -23.45
CA VAL A 34 13.17 -0.52 -23.56
C VAL A 34 12.66 0.15 -22.30
N SER A 35 11.62 0.98 -22.46
CA SER A 35 10.94 1.65 -21.35
C SER A 35 9.60 0.96 -21.09
N LEU A 36 9.37 0.51 -19.86
CA LEU A 36 8.13 -0.16 -19.49
C LEU A 36 7.89 -0.08 -17.98
N GLU A 37 6.65 0.12 -17.56
CA GLU A 37 6.28 -0.01 -16.15
C GLU A 37 6.23 -1.50 -15.77
N LEU A 38 6.91 -1.88 -14.68
CA LEU A 38 6.97 -3.26 -14.21
C LEU A 38 6.53 -3.33 -12.75
N PHE A 39 5.61 -4.25 -12.46
CA PHE A 39 5.07 -4.47 -11.11
C PHE A 39 4.96 -5.95 -10.78
N SER A 40 4.80 -6.25 -9.49
CA SER A 40 4.41 -7.59 -9.05
C SER A 40 3.36 -7.50 -7.95
N VAL A 41 2.36 -8.37 -8.03
CA VAL A 41 1.24 -8.43 -7.08
C VAL A 41 0.86 -9.89 -6.79
N GLY A 42 -0.03 -10.08 -5.82
CA GLY A 42 -0.56 -11.37 -5.46
C GLY A 42 -2.08 -11.38 -5.33
N ILE A 43 -2.72 -12.45 -5.80
CA ILE A 43 -4.18 -12.63 -5.71
C ILE A 43 -4.68 -12.85 -4.28
N ARG A 44 -3.79 -13.24 -3.37
CA ARG A 44 -4.03 -13.46 -1.93
C ARG A 44 -2.85 -12.95 -1.11
N ALA A 45 -2.19 -11.89 -1.58
CA ALA A 45 -1.09 -11.28 -0.84
C ALA A 45 -1.64 -10.59 0.41
N THR A 46 -0.86 -10.66 1.48
CA THR A 46 -1.03 -9.78 2.64
C THR A 46 -0.09 -8.59 2.42
N PRO A 47 -0.62 -7.38 2.20
CA PRO A 47 0.20 -6.19 2.03
C PRO A 47 1.19 -6.01 3.18
N GLY A 48 2.40 -5.54 2.88
CA GLY A 48 3.45 -5.32 3.88
C GLY A 48 4.42 -6.51 4.08
N ASN A 49 4.02 -7.74 3.72
CA ASN A 49 4.90 -8.90 3.86
C ASN A 49 6.16 -8.76 2.99
N ARG A 50 7.31 -9.22 3.50
CA ARG A 50 8.57 -9.23 2.74
C ARG A 50 8.69 -10.45 1.84
N ALA A 51 9.58 -10.38 0.85
CA ALA A 51 10.00 -11.57 0.10
C ALA A 51 10.58 -12.62 1.07
N THR A 52 10.37 -13.90 0.77
CA THR A 52 10.89 -14.97 1.65
C THR A 52 12.42 -15.06 1.58
N ASP A 53 13.05 -15.44 2.69
CA ASP A 53 14.52 -15.57 2.75
C ASP A 53 15.08 -16.48 1.65
N ASN A 54 14.39 -17.58 1.34
CA ASN A 54 14.80 -18.47 0.26
C ASN A 54 14.71 -17.79 -1.12
N ALA A 55 13.67 -16.98 -1.38
CA ALA A 55 13.55 -16.23 -2.63
C ALA A 55 14.67 -15.18 -2.76
N VAL A 56 14.96 -14.45 -1.67
CA VAL A 56 16.05 -13.48 -1.61
C VAL A 56 17.39 -14.18 -1.85
N ALA A 57 17.64 -15.30 -1.19
CA ALA A 57 18.88 -16.06 -1.30
C ALA A 57 19.15 -16.52 -2.74
N VAL A 58 18.16 -17.12 -3.42
CA VAL A 58 18.37 -17.58 -4.81
C VAL A 58 18.50 -16.43 -5.81
N CYS A 59 17.84 -15.28 -5.58
CA CYS A 59 18.05 -14.10 -6.41
C CYS A 59 19.48 -13.58 -6.31
N ARG A 60 20.03 -13.55 -5.09
CA ARG A 60 21.41 -13.11 -4.85
C ARG A 60 22.44 -14.01 -5.53
N GLU A 61 22.16 -15.30 -5.67
CA GLU A 61 23.02 -16.24 -6.41
C GLU A 61 23.24 -15.81 -7.87
N ILE A 62 22.28 -15.10 -8.49
CA ILE A 62 22.37 -14.59 -9.86
C ILE A 62 22.57 -13.07 -9.94
N GLY A 63 22.94 -12.43 -8.82
CA GLY A 63 23.23 -11.00 -8.76
C GLY A 63 22.01 -10.08 -8.77
N LEU A 64 20.84 -10.60 -8.39
CA LEU A 64 19.61 -9.82 -8.16
C LEU A 64 19.36 -9.68 -6.65
N ASP A 65 18.72 -8.60 -6.23
CA ASP A 65 18.24 -8.46 -4.84
C ASP A 65 16.76 -8.11 -4.81
N ILE A 66 16.03 -8.77 -3.92
CA ILE A 66 14.61 -8.58 -3.66
C ILE A 66 14.31 -8.48 -2.15
N SER A 67 15.32 -8.26 -1.30
CA SER A 67 15.11 -8.17 0.17
C SER A 67 14.15 -7.06 0.57
N GLU A 68 14.16 -5.96 -0.17
CA GLU A 68 13.30 -4.80 0.08
C GLU A 68 11.91 -4.92 -0.54
N HIS A 69 11.64 -5.99 -1.29
CA HIS A 69 10.33 -6.22 -1.88
C HIS A 69 9.25 -6.26 -0.81
N VAL A 70 8.16 -5.53 -1.05
CA VAL A 70 6.97 -5.51 -0.19
C VAL A 70 5.80 -6.10 -0.98
N ALA A 71 5.16 -7.09 -0.39
CA ALA A 71 4.03 -7.78 -0.99
C ALA A 71 2.85 -6.82 -1.19
N GLN A 72 2.19 -6.98 -2.32
CA GLN A 72 1.09 -6.14 -2.77
C GLN A 72 -0.07 -7.02 -3.22
N ARG A 73 -1.28 -6.62 -2.88
CA ARG A 73 -2.50 -7.31 -3.31
C ARG A 73 -2.96 -6.78 -4.66
N LEU A 74 -3.51 -7.66 -5.50
CA LEU A 74 -4.01 -7.28 -6.82
C LEU A 74 -5.27 -6.38 -6.74
N ASP A 75 -6.00 -6.43 -5.63
CA ASP A 75 -7.34 -5.85 -5.46
C ASP A 75 -7.40 -4.33 -5.71
N ASP A 76 -6.28 -3.62 -5.59
CA ASP A 76 -6.20 -2.17 -5.81
C ASP A 76 -5.84 -1.79 -7.27
N ALA A 77 -5.54 -2.77 -8.12
CA ALA A 77 -5.16 -2.54 -9.51
C ALA A 77 -6.39 -2.55 -10.43
N LYS A 78 -6.91 -1.36 -10.75
CA LYS A 78 -7.92 -1.22 -11.82
C LYS A 78 -7.31 -1.70 -13.15
N PRO A 79 -7.96 -2.65 -13.85
CA PRO A 79 -7.48 -3.13 -15.13
C PRO A 79 -7.44 -1.99 -16.14
N ASP A 80 -6.28 -1.76 -16.72
CA ASP A 80 -6.09 -0.78 -17.79
C ASP A 80 -5.79 -1.49 -19.11
N GLN A 81 -6.24 -0.90 -20.22
CA GLN A 81 -6.09 -1.49 -21.55
C GLN A 81 -4.62 -1.67 -21.97
N HIS A 82 -3.68 -0.91 -21.38
CA HIS A 82 -2.25 -0.96 -21.66
C HIS A 82 -1.46 -1.90 -20.73
N THR A 83 -2.15 -2.68 -19.91
CA THR A 83 -1.54 -3.61 -18.94
C THR A 83 -1.56 -5.05 -19.44
N LEU A 84 -0.38 -5.69 -19.45
CA LEU A 84 -0.23 -7.12 -19.63
C LEU A 84 0.02 -7.80 -18.28
N TYR A 85 -0.90 -8.67 -17.86
CA TYR A 85 -0.76 -9.49 -16.65
C TYR A 85 -0.01 -10.79 -16.98
N VAL A 86 1.18 -10.94 -16.42
CA VAL A 86 1.99 -12.15 -16.55
C VAL A 86 1.76 -13.03 -15.33
N VAL A 87 0.99 -14.10 -15.49
CA VAL A 87 0.61 -15.01 -14.41
C VAL A 87 1.59 -16.17 -14.30
N LEU A 88 1.92 -16.57 -13.07
CA LEU A 88 2.98 -17.55 -12.82
C LEU A 88 2.49 -19.01 -12.80
N ASP A 89 1.18 -19.26 -12.82
CA ASP A 89 0.63 -20.63 -12.94
C ASP A 89 -0.82 -20.61 -13.48
N HIS A 90 -1.37 -21.81 -13.72
CA HIS A 90 -2.73 -21.97 -14.25
C HIS A 90 -3.84 -21.55 -13.27
N GLN A 91 -3.60 -21.55 -11.96
CA GLN A 91 -4.58 -21.11 -10.97
C GLN A 91 -4.71 -19.59 -11.03
N HIS A 92 -3.59 -18.86 -11.11
CA HIS A 92 -3.58 -17.41 -11.33
C HIS A 92 -4.26 -17.04 -12.66
N LEU A 93 -3.95 -17.77 -13.74
CA LEU A 93 -4.61 -17.58 -15.04
C LEU A 93 -6.14 -17.71 -14.94
N SER A 94 -6.59 -18.77 -14.28
CA SER A 94 -8.03 -19.04 -14.09
C SER A 94 -8.68 -17.95 -13.22
N TRP A 95 -8.01 -17.52 -12.16
CA TRP A 95 -8.51 -16.46 -11.27
C TRP A 95 -8.69 -15.14 -12.01
N LEU A 96 -7.66 -14.66 -12.71
CA LEU A 96 -7.73 -13.40 -13.45
C LEU A 96 -8.78 -13.43 -14.55
N ARG A 97 -8.95 -14.59 -15.22
CA ARG A 97 -9.92 -14.74 -16.30
C ARG A 97 -11.36 -14.86 -15.84
N TYR A 98 -11.62 -15.61 -14.77
CA TYR A 98 -12.98 -15.98 -14.39
C TYR A 98 -13.49 -15.25 -13.15
N VAL A 99 -12.60 -14.72 -12.31
CA VAL A 99 -12.97 -13.91 -11.14
C VAL A 99 -12.87 -12.43 -11.46
N LEU A 100 -11.72 -11.98 -11.98
CA LEU A 100 -11.54 -10.58 -12.40
C LEU A 100 -12.04 -10.29 -13.82
N MET A 101 -12.52 -11.31 -14.54
CA MET A 101 -13.13 -11.19 -15.87
C MET A 101 -12.23 -10.46 -16.90
N LEU A 102 -10.91 -10.58 -16.75
CA LEU A 102 -9.97 -9.88 -17.63
C LEU A 102 -9.97 -10.45 -19.06
N PRO A 103 -9.82 -9.59 -20.07
CA PRO A 103 -9.67 -9.99 -21.46
C PRO A 103 -8.52 -10.98 -21.67
N HIS A 104 -8.74 -11.96 -22.57
CA HIS A 104 -7.77 -13.01 -22.87
C HIS A 104 -6.42 -12.48 -23.38
N ASP A 105 -6.42 -11.38 -24.11
CA ASP A 105 -5.25 -10.74 -24.70
C ASP A 105 -4.46 -9.89 -23.70
N GLN A 106 -5.00 -9.69 -22.49
CA GLN A 106 -4.32 -9.02 -21.38
C GLN A 106 -3.68 -9.99 -20.39
N ILE A 107 -3.91 -11.31 -20.50
CA ILE A 107 -3.33 -12.30 -19.59
C ILE A 107 -2.36 -13.22 -20.34
N TYR A 108 -1.14 -13.33 -19.84
CA TYR A 108 -0.10 -14.20 -20.36
C TYR A 108 0.38 -15.18 -19.28
N LEU A 109 0.24 -16.49 -19.52
CA LEU A 109 0.85 -17.51 -18.67
C LEU A 109 2.35 -17.59 -18.95
N LEU A 110 3.17 -17.45 -17.91
CA LEU A 110 4.61 -17.55 -18.06
C LEU A 110 5.03 -19.01 -18.33
N GLY A 111 5.48 -19.27 -19.56
CA GLY A 111 5.85 -20.62 -20.00
C GLY A 111 4.67 -21.58 -19.89
N GLU A 112 4.93 -22.76 -19.30
CA GLU A 112 3.90 -23.76 -18.94
C GLU A 112 3.41 -23.61 -17.49
N GLY A 113 3.78 -22.51 -16.83
CA GLY A 113 3.58 -22.32 -15.39
C GLY A 113 4.80 -22.71 -14.55
N VAL A 114 4.97 -22.00 -13.45
CA VAL A 114 6.06 -22.14 -12.49
C VAL A 114 5.53 -22.83 -11.24
N GLU A 115 6.08 -24.00 -10.93
CA GLU A 115 5.77 -24.75 -9.71
C GLU A 115 5.97 -23.87 -8.47
N ASP A 116 5.06 -23.97 -7.48
CA ASP A 116 5.10 -23.13 -6.30
C ASP A 116 6.18 -23.59 -5.31
N PRO A 117 7.23 -22.80 -5.05
CA PRO A 117 8.28 -23.17 -4.11
C PRO A 117 7.92 -22.84 -2.65
N TYR A 118 6.75 -22.24 -2.39
CA TYR A 118 6.40 -21.78 -1.05
C TYR A 118 6.48 -22.90 0.01
N GLY A 119 7.16 -22.62 1.12
CA GLY A 119 7.41 -23.58 2.20
C GLY A 119 8.38 -24.72 1.88
N ARG A 120 9.02 -24.72 0.71
CA ARG A 120 9.98 -25.75 0.27
C ARG A 120 11.43 -25.33 0.50
N ASP A 121 12.34 -26.28 0.33
CA ASP A 121 13.78 -26.05 0.41
C ASP A 121 14.32 -25.16 -0.73
N LEU A 122 15.56 -24.73 -0.58
CA LEU A 122 16.23 -23.81 -1.49
C LEU A 122 16.36 -24.36 -2.93
N ASP A 123 16.44 -25.67 -3.13
CA ASP A 123 16.53 -26.27 -4.47
C ASP A 123 15.23 -26.12 -5.25
N HIS A 124 14.07 -26.14 -4.57
CA HIS A 124 12.79 -25.83 -5.21
C HIS A 124 12.73 -24.36 -5.63
N TYR A 125 13.26 -23.44 -4.81
CA TYR A 125 13.37 -22.03 -5.17
C TYR A 125 14.31 -21.82 -6.36
N ARG A 126 15.47 -22.50 -6.42
CA ARG A 126 16.38 -22.45 -7.58
C ARG A 126 15.71 -22.95 -8.85
N LYS A 127 14.97 -24.06 -8.79
CA LYS A 127 14.21 -24.57 -9.93
C LYS A 127 13.16 -23.57 -10.41
N ALA A 128 12.40 -22.99 -9.49
CA ALA A 128 11.41 -21.97 -9.82
C ALA A 128 12.08 -20.74 -10.46
N LEU A 129 13.18 -20.23 -9.88
CA LEU A 129 13.92 -19.10 -10.40
C LEU A 129 14.51 -19.39 -11.78
N ALA A 130 15.04 -20.59 -12.03
CA ALA A 130 15.59 -20.96 -13.33
C ALA A 130 14.53 -20.95 -14.44
N VAL A 131 13.31 -21.43 -14.14
CA VAL A 131 12.17 -21.35 -15.08
C VAL A 131 11.76 -19.90 -15.29
N ILE A 132 11.61 -19.13 -14.21
CA ILE A 132 11.26 -17.70 -14.27
C ILE A 132 12.28 -16.93 -15.12
N GLU A 133 13.57 -17.11 -14.86
CA GLU A 133 14.63 -16.41 -15.57
C GLU A 133 14.57 -16.70 -17.06
N HIS A 134 14.53 -17.98 -17.43
CA HIS A 134 14.46 -18.39 -18.82
C HIS A 134 13.22 -17.86 -19.54
N ASP A 135 12.04 -17.97 -18.93
CA ASP A 135 10.77 -17.63 -19.59
C ASP A 135 10.50 -16.11 -19.60
N VAL A 136 10.92 -15.38 -18.56
CA VAL A 136 10.84 -13.91 -18.54
C VAL A 136 11.78 -13.32 -19.58
N VAL A 137 13.02 -13.79 -19.68
CA VAL A 137 13.96 -13.34 -20.72
C VAL A 137 13.35 -13.54 -22.11
N LYS A 138 12.81 -14.73 -22.39
CA LYS A 138 12.14 -15.01 -23.67
C LYS A 138 10.94 -14.12 -23.92
N LEU A 139 10.12 -13.87 -22.90
CA LEU A 139 8.96 -12.98 -23.02
C LEU A 139 9.40 -11.56 -23.35
N MET A 140 10.39 -11.03 -22.63
CA MET A 140 10.90 -9.66 -22.83
C MET A 140 11.52 -9.51 -24.22
N GLU A 141 12.31 -10.49 -24.69
CA GLU A 141 12.87 -10.49 -26.05
C GLU A 141 11.79 -10.53 -27.13
N ARG A 142 10.70 -11.28 -26.89
CA ARG A 142 9.55 -11.34 -27.80
C ARG A 142 8.81 -10.01 -27.88
N LEU A 143 8.67 -9.30 -26.76
CA LEU A 143 7.94 -8.03 -26.68
C LEU A 143 8.79 -6.82 -27.11
N ALA A 144 10.11 -6.87 -26.91
CA ALA A 144 11.02 -5.75 -27.13
C ALA A 144 10.95 -5.02 -28.49
N PRO A 145 10.60 -5.68 -29.63
CA PRO A 145 10.41 -4.98 -30.90
C PRO A 145 9.25 -3.98 -30.90
N ASP A 146 8.21 -4.25 -30.11
CA ASP A 146 6.96 -3.49 -30.07
C ASP A 146 6.90 -2.53 -28.86
N LEU A 147 7.88 -2.61 -27.96
CA LEU A 147 7.98 -1.75 -26.77
C LEU A 147 8.71 -0.43 -27.08
N PRO A 148 8.34 0.67 -26.40
CA PRO A 148 9.01 1.95 -26.61
C PRO A 148 10.49 1.84 -26.21
N LYS A 149 11.37 2.44 -27.02
CA LYS A 149 12.80 2.51 -26.72
C LYS A 149 13.05 3.48 -25.58
N ALA A 150 14.01 3.17 -24.72
CA ALA A 150 14.52 4.13 -23.76
C ALA A 150 15.32 5.19 -24.55
N ASP A 151 14.88 6.46 -24.54
CA ASP A 151 15.60 7.54 -25.24
C ASP A 151 16.94 7.83 -24.52
N GLU A 152 18.06 7.83 -25.26
CA GLU A 152 19.40 8.11 -24.69
C GLU A 152 19.59 9.60 -24.33
N ASN A 153 18.77 10.50 -24.89
CA ASN A 153 18.78 11.94 -24.56
C ASN A 153 17.83 12.32 -23.42
N ASP A 154 17.10 11.34 -22.86
CA ASP A 154 16.12 11.53 -21.79
C ASP A 154 16.71 11.36 -20.39
N ALA A 155 17.90 11.91 -20.17
CA ALA A 155 18.41 12.08 -18.81
C ALA A 155 17.54 13.05 -17.98
N ASN A 156 16.57 13.73 -18.62
CA ASN A 156 15.67 14.69 -17.99
C ASN A 156 14.17 14.48 -18.29
N ALA A 157 13.74 13.42 -19.00
CA ALA A 157 12.35 12.99 -18.82
C ALA A 157 12.27 12.31 -17.48
N GLU A 158 11.51 12.95 -16.60
CA GLU A 158 10.90 12.37 -15.42
C GLU A 158 10.41 10.96 -15.76
N ARG A 159 11.20 9.93 -15.41
CA ARG A 159 10.71 8.56 -15.43
C ARG A 159 9.51 8.55 -14.47
N PRO A 160 8.34 8.05 -14.89
CA PRO A 160 7.20 7.98 -13.98
C PRO A 160 7.64 7.20 -12.74
N LEU A 161 7.55 7.84 -11.58
CA LEU A 161 7.78 7.15 -10.32
C LEU A 161 6.71 6.07 -10.19
N ASN A 162 7.15 4.84 -9.96
CA ASN A 162 6.26 3.73 -9.67
C ASN A 162 5.95 3.77 -8.19
N TYR A 163 4.70 4.05 -7.84
CA TYR A 163 4.23 4.08 -6.46
C TYR A 163 2.85 3.45 -6.34
N PHE A 164 2.53 3.04 -5.11
CA PHE A 164 1.24 2.51 -4.71
C PHE A 164 0.75 3.26 -3.48
N ILE A 165 -0.56 3.40 -3.37
CA ILE A 165 -1.20 4.00 -2.20
C ILE A 165 -1.56 2.88 -1.22
N TYR A 166 -1.07 2.97 0.01
CA TYR A 166 -1.35 2.02 1.09
C TYR A 166 -1.87 2.74 2.33
N PRO A 167 -2.70 2.07 3.15
CA PRO A 167 -2.88 2.48 4.54
C PRO A 167 -1.52 2.61 5.22
N MET A 168 -1.32 3.72 5.92
CA MET A 168 -0.14 3.91 6.75
C MET A 168 -0.15 2.88 7.89
N THR A 169 1.02 2.35 8.24
CA THR A 169 1.22 1.48 9.41
C THR A 169 2.31 2.07 10.30
N ASP A 170 2.49 1.51 11.50
CA ASP A 170 3.55 1.93 12.44
C ASP A 170 4.94 1.93 11.79
N ASP A 171 5.20 0.97 10.90
CA ASP A 171 6.47 0.87 10.17
C ASP A 171 6.78 2.11 9.30
N CYS A 172 5.74 2.84 8.88
CA CYS A 172 5.88 4.03 8.05
C CYS A 172 6.13 5.31 8.88
N VAL A 173 5.88 5.30 10.19
CA VAL A 173 5.87 6.51 11.04
C VAL A 173 7.21 7.24 11.01
N ALA A 174 8.32 6.50 11.08
CA ALA A 174 9.66 7.08 11.05
C ALA A 174 9.94 7.81 9.71
N GLU A 175 9.60 7.19 8.59
CA GLU A 175 9.80 7.78 7.25
C GLU A 175 8.88 8.97 7.00
N VAL A 176 7.60 8.87 7.40
CA VAL A 176 6.63 9.97 7.29
C VAL A 176 7.04 11.15 8.17
N SER A 177 7.59 10.92 9.36
CA SER A 177 8.14 11.98 10.20
C SER A 177 9.32 12.69 9.52
N LEU A 178 10.22 11.97 8.85
CA LEU A 178 11.30 12.59 8.07
C LEU A 178 10.74 13.44 6.93
N LEU A 179 9.69 12.97 6.27
CA LEU A 179 9.00 13.71 5.21
C LEU A 179 8.31 14.99 5.76
N GLU A 180 7.65 14.90 6.91
CA GLU A 180 7.03 16.02 7.63
C GLU A 180 8.06 17.11 7.93
N ASN A 181 9.18 16.74 8.56
CA ASN A 181 10.25 17.68 8.93
C ASN A 181 10.88 18.39 7.72
N ARG A 182 10.84 17.77 6.54
CA ARG A 182 11.35 18.38 5.29
C ARG A 182 10.35 19.32 4.64
N SER A 183 9.05 19.09 4.86
CA SER A 183 7.99 19.66 4.03
C SER A 183 7.17 20.73 4.74
N PHE A 184 7.17 20.75 6.07
CA PHE A 184 6.38 21.70 6.86
C PHE A 184 7.25 22.46 7.86
N PRO A 185 7.01 23.76 8.05
CA PRO A 185 7.66 24.54 9.11
C PRO A 185 7.21 24.11 10.51
N ASP A 186 5.97 23.61 10.62
CA ASP A 186 5.37 23.08 11.85
C ASP A 186 5.03 21.59 11.63
N PRO A 187 6.03 20.69 11.65
CA PRO A 187 5.83 19.28 11.36
C PRO A 187 5.09 18.57 12.51
N TRP A 188 4.29 17.56 12.19
CA TRP A 188 3.84 16.63 13.21
C TRP A 188 5.03 15.83 13.75
N SER A 189 5.10 15.72 15.08
CA SER A 189 6.09 14.87 15.73
C SER A 189 5.78 13.39 15.50
N LEU A 190 6.77 12.51 15.70
CA LEU A 190 6.56 11.05 15.70
C LEU A 190 5.37 10.64 16.59
N ALA A 191 5.28 11.21 17.79
CA ALA A 191 4.20 10.91 18.73
C ALA A 191 2.83 11.32 18.17
N MET A 192 2.73 12.50 17.55
CA MET A 192 1.48 12.97 16.93
C MET A 192 1.06 12.11 15.74
N LEU A 193 2.03 11.65 14.92
CA LEU A 193 1.76 10.73 13.83
C LEU A 193 1.23 9.38 14.33
N SER A 194 1.83 8.83 15.38
CA SER A 194 1.35 7.60 16.02
C SER A 194 -0.03 7.79 16.66
N GLU A 195 -0.25 8.89 17.39
CA GLU A 195 -1.56 9.21 17.99
C GLU A 195 -2.67 9.35 16.93
N GLU A 196 -2.38 9.97 15.78
CA GLU A 196 -3.33 10.06 14.68
C GLU A 196 -3.56 8.71 14.00
N LEU A 197 -2.56 7.84 13.97
CA LEU A 197 -2.72 6.47 13.44
C LEU A 197 -3.65 5.62 14.33
N ASP A 198 -3.64 5.86 15.64
CA ASP A 198 -4.54 5.23 16.61
C ASP A 198 -5.95 5.84 16.63
N ASN A 199 -6.17 6.96 15.94
CA ASN A 199 -7.46 7.64 15.90
C ASN A 199 -8.45 6.87 14.98
N PRO A 200 -9.56 6.33 15.51
CA PRO A 200 -10.50 5.54 14.70
C PRO A 200 -11.20 6.34 13.60
N ASP A 201 -11.29 7.66 13.78
CA ASP A 201 -11.91 8.58 12.82
C ASP A 201 -10.91 9.02 11.74
N ALA A 202 -9.62 8.75 11.93
CA ALA A 202 -8.57 9.12 10.98
C ALA A 202 -8.34 8.03 9.93
N VAL A 203 -7.90 8.49 8.75
CA VAL A 203 -7.35 7.64 7.69
C VAL A 203 -6.06 8.28 7.22
N LEU A 204 -4.95 7.55 7.39
CA LEU A 204 -3.66 7.95 6.89
C LEU A 204 -3.27 7.02 5.75
N LEU A 205 -2.94 7.58 4.60
CA LEU A 205 -2.47 6.85 3.43
C LEU A 205 -1.06 7.30 3.06
N VAL A 206 -0.21 6.37 2.64
CA VAL A 206 1.16 6.60 2.17
C VAL A 206 1.30 6.19 0.70
N ALA A 207 2.07 6.95 -0.06
CA ALA A 207 2.52 6.58 -1.39
C ALA A 207 3.90 5.95 -1.28
N ILE A 208 4.01 4.64 -1.47
CA ILE A 208 5.28 3.90 -1.37
C ILE A 208 5.69 3.43 -2.76
N GLY A 209 6.96 3.58 -3.10
CA GLY A 209 7.48 3.06 -4.35
C GLY A 209 8.99 2.87 -4.35
N ASP A 210 9.51 2.21 -5.38
CA ASP A 210 10.95 1.98 -5.51
C ASP A 210 11.66 3.30 -5.77
N ASP A 211 12.74 3.59 -5.04
CA ASP A 211 13.62 4.74 -5.27
C ASP A 211 14.11 4.75 -6.74
N ALA A 212 13.77 5.82 -7.47
CA ALA A 212 14.13 5.96 -8.88
C ALA A 212 15.63 6.07 -9.12
N GLU A 213 16.42 6.47 -8.11
CA GLU A 213 17.88 6.59 -8.22
C GLU A 213 18.60 5.27 -7.90
N SER A 214 18.26 4.62 -6.78
CA SER A 214 18.90 3.35 -6.38
C SER A 214 18.25 2.11 -6.97
N GLY A 215 16.96 2.16 -7.30
CA GLY A 215 16.15 1.04 -7.80
C GLY A 215 16.05 -0.14 -6.82
N GLN A 216 16.41 0.06 -5.56
CA GLN A 216 16.64 -1.02 -4.58
C GLN A 216 15.82 -0.87 -3.30
N ASN A 217 15.46 0.35 -2.89
CA ASN A 217 14.69 0.56 -1.66
C ASN A 217 13.30 1.12 -1.94
N ALA A 218 12.29 0.58 -1.26
CA ALA A 218 10.99 1.22 -1.15
C ALA A 218 11.15 2.50 -0.31
N ILE A 219 10.61 3.61 -0.81
CA ILE A 219 10.60 4.90 -0.12
C ILE A 219 9.18 5.44 -0.04
N VAL A 220 8.84 6.07 1.08
CA VAL A 220 7.64 6.88 1.20
C VAL A 220 7.81 8.15 0.37
N TYR A 221 7.17 8.18 -0.80
CA TYR A 221 7.13 9.33 -1.70
C TYR A 221 6.16 10.42 -1.24
N GLY A 222 5.17 10.07 -0.44
CA GLY A 222 4.16 11.00 0.04
C GLY A 222 3.24 10.35 1.06
N TYR A 223 2.47 11.17 1.77
CA TYR A 223 1.38 10.70 2.60
C TYR A 223 0.27 11.75 2.65
N GLY A 224 -0.92 11.34 3.05
CA GLY A 224 -2.01 12.23 3.36
C GLY A 224 -2.87 11.67 4.48
N CYS A 225 -3.58 12.55 5.16
CA CYS A 225 -4.44 12.22 6.29
C CYS A 225 -5.79 12.89 6.09
N ILE A 226 -6.87 12.16 6.40
CA ILE A 226 -8.18 12.73 6.66
C ILE A 226 -8.68 12.33 8.04
N ILE A 227 -9.54 13.16 8.62
CA ILE A 227 -10.31 12.87 9.82
C ILE A 227 -11.79 12.98 9.44
N VAL A 228 -12.53 11.90 9.59
CA VAL A 228 -13.95 11.83 9.21
C VAL A 228 -14.81 12.09 10.44
N ALA A 229 -15.58 13.18 10.40
CA ALA A 229 -16.51 13.54 11.45
C ALA A 229 -17.93 13.66 10.86
N ALA A 230 -18.76 12.66 11.14
CA ALA A 230 -20.11 12.55 10.58
C ALA A 230 -20.12 12.62 9.04
N ASP A 231 -20.73 13.64 8.46
CA ASP A 231 -20.86 13.85 7.02
C ASP A 231 -19.73 14.68 6.40
N VAL A 232 -18.70 15.06 7.16
CA VAL A 232 -17.58 15.86 6.67
C VAL A 232 -16.24 15.20 6.99
N ALA A 233 -15.38 15.07 5.99
CA ALA A 233 -13.98 14.71 6.15
C ALA A 233 -13.09 15.95 6.06
N LEU A 234 -12.21 16.16 7.04
CA LEU A 234 -11.18 17.19 7.01
C LEU A 234 -9.86 16.57 6.56
N MET A 235 -9.15 17.17 5.60
CA MET A 235 -7.80 16.77 5.20
C MET A 235 -6.75 17.72 5.79
N PRO A 236 -6.23 17.45 7.01
CA PRO A 236 -5.27 18.35 7.67
C PRO A 236 -3.86 18.31 7.05
N LYS A 237 -3.49 17.19 6.42
CA LYS A 237 -2.14 16.97 5.91
C LYS A 237 -2.16 16.28 4.55
N LEU A 238 -1.34 16.80 3.64
CA LEU A 238 -0.98 16.17 2.38
C LEU A 238 0.44 16.59 2.04
N CYS A 239 1.30 15.62 1.78
CA CYS A 239 2.70 15.86 1.50
C CYS A 239 3.24 14.91 0.43
N VAL A 240 4.08 15.44 -0.45
CA VAL A 240 4.83 14.66 -1.44
C VAL A 240 6.27 15.17 -1.46
N LEU A 241 7.20 14.22 -1.37
CA LEU A 241 8.64 14.42 -1.43
C LEU A 241 9.01 15.25 -2.67
N ASP A 242 9.91 16.22 -2.51
CA ASP A 242 10.26 17.18 -3.57
C ASP A 242 10.68 16.51 -4.88
N SER A 243 11.56 15.49 -4.80
CA SER A 243 12.02 14.70 -5.94
C SER A 243 10.92 13.86 -6.59
N ALA A 244 9.77 13.70 -5.92
CA ALA A 244 8.64 12.89 -6.36
C ALA A 244 7.41 13.69 -6.80
N ARG A 245 7.49 15.03 -6.75
CA ARG A 245 6.42 15.91 -7.23
C ARG A 245 6.27 15.78 -8.73
N ARG A 246 5.10 16.20 -9.23
CA ARG A 246 4.72 16.17 -10.66
C ARG A 246 4.51 14.78 -11.29
N HIS A 247 4.71 13.70 -10.53
CA HIS A 247 4.40 12.32 -10.92
C HIS A 247 2.97 11.85 -10.57
N GLY A 248 2.06 12.78 -10.26
CA GLY A 248 0.65 12.46 -9.96
C GLY A 248 0.37 11.91 -8.55
N ILE A 249 1.38 11.79 -7.69
CA ILE A 249 1.27 11.19 -6.34
C ILE A 249 0.21 11.89 -5.47
N ALA A 250 0.24 13.23 -5.44
CA ALA A 250 -0.74 13.99 -4.67
C ALA A 250 -2.17 13.77 -5.18
N THR A 251 -2.37 13.70 -6.49
CA THR A 251 -3.66 13.37 -7.13
C THR A 251 -4.14 11.99 -6.68
N ALA A 252 -3.26 10.99 -6.69
CA ALA A 252 -3.59 9.63 -6.29
C ALA A 252 -3.96 9.53 -4.81
N LEU A 253 -3.17 10.18 -3.92
CA LEU A 253 -3.46 10.25 -2.49
C LEU A 253 -4.80 10.91 -2.21
N VAL A 254 -5.09 12.07 -2.81
CA VAL A 254 -6.36 12.78 -2.57
C VAL A 254 -7.56 11.98 -3.07
N ASN A 255 -7.46 11.34 -4.24
CA ASN A 255 -8.54 10.49 -4.74
C ASN A 255 -8.81 9.29 -3.81
N ALA A 256 -7.75 8.62 -3.35
CA ALA A 256 -7.88 7.51 -2.42
C ALA A 256 -8.48 7.95 -1.07
N LEU A 257 -8.04 9.10 -0.52
CA LEU A 257 -8.62 9.67 0.69
C LEU A 257 -10.09 10.05 0.48
N ALA A 258 -10.45 10.60 -0.67
CA ALA A 258 -11.84 10.91 -0.99
C ALA A 258 -12.72 9.65 -1.08
N ASP A 259 -12.18 8.55 -1.60
CA ASP A 259 -12.87 7.26 -1.63
C ASP A 259 -13.05 6.68 -0.22
N GLU A 260 -12.05 6.77 0.65
CA GLU A 260 -12.15 6.39 2.07
C GLU A 260 -13.17 7.25 2.83
N ALA A 261 -13.17 8.57 2.58
CA ALA A 261 -14.17 9.47 3.15
C ALA A 261 -15.59 9.07 2.74
N ARG A 262 -15.83 8.76 1.46
CA ARG A 262 -17.13 8.28 0.96
C ARG A 262 -17.57 7.00 1.65
N GLN A 263 -16.67 6.02 1.77
CA GLN A 263 -16.97 4.73 2.41
C GLN A 263 -17.35 4.90 3.88
N ARG A 264 -16.81 5.93 4.54
CA ARG A 264 -17.12 6.29 5.93
C ARG A 264 -18.33 7.21 6.07
N GLY A 265 -19.04 7.50 4.98
CA GLY A 265 -20.28 8.27 4.98
C GLY A 265 -20.12 9.79 4.87
N ALA A 266 -18.91 10.29 4.61
CA ALA A 266 -18.70 11.71 4.37
C ALA A 266 -19.32 12.14 3.04
N GLN A 267 -20.05 13.24 3.06
CA GLN A 267 -20.64 13.92 1.90
C GLN A 267 -19.72 15.02 1.37
N GLU A 268 -18.78 15.51 2.18
CA GLU A 268 -17.84 16.56 1.81
C GLU A 268 -16.42 16.24 2.27
N LEU A 269 -15.43 16.56 1.43
CA LEU A 269 -14.02 16.60 1.80
C LEU A 269 -13.55 18.05 1.81
N THR A 270 -13.11 18.54 2.97
CA THR A 270 -12.66 19.92 3.17
C THR A 270 -11.20 19.99 3.56
N LEU A 271 -10.52 21.08 3.17
CA LEU A 271 -9.12 21.33 3.48
C LEU A 271 -8.84 22.82 3.68
N GLU A 272 -7.67 23.11 4.25
CA GLU A 272 -7.16 24.45 4.46
C GLU A 272 -5.79 24.57 3.78
N ALA A 273 -5.71 25.41 2.75
CA ALA A 273 -4.47 25.64 2.00
C ALA A 273 -3.92 27.04 2.27
N ARG A 274 -2.60 27.17 2.46
CA ARG A 274 -1.90 28.46 2.44
C ARG A 274 -2.21 29.20 1.14
N VAL A 275 -2.64 30.46 1.23
CA VAL A 275 -2.97 31.27 0.03
C VAL A 275 -1.78 31.44 -0.93
N SER A 276 -0.54 31.40 -0.41
CA SER A 276 0.67 31.44 -1.23
C SER A 276 0.96 30.13 -1.97
N ASN A 277 0.40 28.99 -1.53
CA ASN A 277 0.66 27.68 -2.13
C ASN A 277 -0.18 27.47 -3.40
N ARG A 278 0.15 28.23 -4.44
CA ARG A 278 -0.57 28.21 -5.72
C ARG A 278 -0.54 26.85 -6.40
N GLY A 279 0.52 26.05 -6.17
CA GLY A 279 0.64 24.70 -6.71
C GLY A 279 -0.40 23.74 -6.13
N ALA A 280 -0.57 23.75 -4.80
CA ALA A 280 -1.58 22.93 -4.13
C ALA A 280 -3.00 23.40 -4.47
N ILE A 281 -3.26 24.72 -4.47
CA ILE A 281 -4.58 25.26 -4.85
C ILE A 281 -4.97 24.82 -6.27
N ALA A 282 -4.04 24.93 -7.24
CA ALA A 282 -4.31 24.51 -8.61
C ALA A 282 -4.50 22.99 -8.76
N LEU A 283 -3.90 22.18 -7.89
CA LEU A 283 -4.17 20.74 -7.82
C LEU A 283 -5.59 20.49 -7.30
N TYR A 284 -5.97 21.12 -6.19
CA TYR A 284 -7.28 20.94 -5.57
C TYR A 284 -8.41 21.42 -6.49
N ASP A 285 -8.25 22.57 -7.16
CA ASP A 285 -9.20 23.05 -8.17
C ASP A 285 -9.43 22.00 -9.28
N LYS A 286 -8.36 21.37 -9.78
CA LYS A 286 -8.45 20.32 -10.81
C LYS A 286 -9.14 19.05 -10.31
N LEU A 287 -9.02 18.76 -9.02
CA LEU A 287 -9.65 17.61 -8.38
C LEU A 287 -11.13 17.85 -8.03
N GLY A 288 -11.64 19.08 -8.24
CA GLY A 288 -13.05 19.40 -8.01
C GLY A 288 -13.32 20.08 -6.66
N PHE A 289 -12.28 20.53 -5.96
CA PHE A 289 -12.45 21.41 -4.81
C PHE A 289 -12.85 22.82 -5.27
N THR A 290 -13.63 23.50 -4.44
CA THR A 290 -14.05 24.89 -4.66
C THR A 290 -13.74 25.73 -3.43
N SER A 291 -13.33 26.99 -3.63
CA SER A 291 -13.03 27.91 -2.53
C SER A 291 -14.31 28.36 -1.82
N MET A 292 -14.38 28.13 -0.51
CA MET A 292 -15.50 28.50 0.34
C MET A 292 -15.26 29.81 1.11
N GLY A 293 -14.00 30.24 1.23
CA GLY A 293 -13.63 31.47 1.92
C GLY A 293 -12.16 31.52 2.33
N ILE A 294 -11.80 32.61 3.00
CA ILE A 294 -10.44 32.84 3.53
C ILE A 294 -10.53 33.01 5.05
N ARG A 295 -9.73 32.24 5.80
CA ARG A 295 -9.49 32.43 7.23
C ARG A 295 -8.26 33.31 7.41
N PRO A 296 -8.42 34.56 7.87
CA PRO A 296 -7.28 35.47 8.00
C PRO A 296 -6.35 35.05 9.15
N ASN A 297 -5.04 35.17 8.94
CA ASN A 297 -3.98 34.85 9.91
C ASN A 297 -4.12 33.46 10.55
N PHE A 298 -4.44 32.45 9.73
CA PHE A 298 -4.63 31.08 10.20
C PHE A 298 -3.31 30.38 10.54
N TYR A 299 -2.27 30.57 9.73
CA TYR A 299 -0.96 29.96 9.97
C TYR A 299 -0.06 30.89 10.79
N ASP A 300 0.42 30.42 11.93
CA ASP A 300 1.26 31.22 12.84
C ASP A 300 2.65 31.48 12.27
N HIS A 301 3.27 30.46 11.66
CA HIS A 301 4.56 30.61 11.00
C HIS A 301 4.40 31.49 9.73
N HIS A 302 4.99 32.70 9.80
CA HIS A 302 4.87 33.81 8.85
C HIS A 302 3.51 34.52 8.75
N LYS A 303 2.56 34.28 9.68
CA LYS A 303 1.22 34.90 9.70
C LYS A 303 0.57 34.97 8.32
N GLU A 304 -0.03 33.86 7.94
CA GLU A 304 -0.61 33.71 6.61
C GLU A 304 -2.08 33.28 6.67
N ASP A 305 -2.85 33.72 5.68
CA ASP A 305 -4.25 33.34 5.52
C ASP A 305 -4.39 31.90 4.99
N ALA A 306 -5.44 31.20 5.39
CA ALA A 306 -5.83 29.91 4.83
C ALA A 306 -7.04 30.04 3.92
N MET A 307 -6.95 29.50 2.71
CA MET A 307 -8.08 29.28 1.82
C MET A 307 -8.77 27.97 2.22
N ILE A 308 -10.05 28.05 2.60
CA ILE A 308 -10.87 26.86 2.81
C ILE A 308 -11.33 26.40 1.44
N MET A 309 -11.09 25.13 1.13
CA MET A 309 -11.56 24.50 -0.10
C MET A 309 -12.33 23.23 0.20
N THR A 310 -13.45 23.02 -0.51
CA THR A 310 -14.34 21.88 -0.26
C THR A 310 -14.71 21.19 -1.59
N MET A 311 -14.68 19.87 -1.58
CA MET A 311 -15.15 18.99 -2.66
C MET A 311 -16.36 18.19 -2.19
N GLN A 312 -17.40 18.15 -3.02
CA GLN A 312 -18.58 17.34 -2.78
C GLN A 312 -18.28 15.87 -3.13
N LEU A 313 -18.58 14.97 -2.21
CA LEU A 313 -18.41 13.53 -2.33
C LEU A 313 -19.77 12.90 -2.65
N ASN A 314 -20.11 12.80 -3.94
CA ASN A 314 -21.33 12.09 -4.33
C ASN A 314 -21.22 10.60 -3.92
N PRO A 315 -22.32 9.95 -3.50
CA PRO A 315 -22.34 8.52 -3.29
C PRO A 315 -21.98 7.78 -4.58
N THR A 316 -21.11 6.79 -4.50
CA THR A 316 -20.86 5.86 -5.60
C THR A 316 -22.11 5.02 -5.87
N GLU A 317 -22.45 4.77 -7.14
CA GLU A 317 -23.69 4.08 -7.55
C GLU A 317 -23.86 2.68 -6.91
N ASP A 318 -22.80 2.07 -6.40
CA ASP A 318 -22.84 0.79 -5.67
C ASP A 318 -23.46 0.88 -4.26
N SER A 319 -23.51 2.05 -3.62
CA SER A 319 -24.13 2.21 -2.27
C SER A 319 -25.63 2.50 -2.32
N ALA A 320 -26.18 2.77 -3.51
CA ALA A 320 -27.62 3.04 -3.67
C ALA A 320 -28.46 1.76 -3.66
N ALA A 321 -27.85 0.60 -3.94
CA ALA A 321 -28.56 -0.68 -3.98
C ALA A 321 -28.90 -1.23 -2.57
N ASP A 322 -28.15 -0.85 -1.53
CA ASP A 322 -28.37 -1.33 -0.16
C ASP A 322 -29.33 -0.42 0.64
N ALA A 323 -29.56 0.83 0.21
CA ALA A 323 -30.44 1.77 0.91
C ALA A 323 -31.95 1.53 0.63
N ASP A 324 -32.30 0.91 -0.49
CA ASP A 324 -33.69 0.62 -0.87
C ASP A 324 -34.26 -0.65 -0.19
N ALA A 325 -33.45 -1.38 0.59
CA ALA A 325 -33.86 -2.62 1.25
C ALA A 325 -34.49 -2.43 2.65
N GLU A 326 -34.32 -1.26 3.28
CA GLU A 326 -34.82 -1.04 4.66
C GLU A 326 -36.21 -0.36 4.75
N ASP A 327 -36.77 0.17 3.65
CA ASP A 327 -38.04 0.93 3.68
C ASP A 327 -39.28 0.16 3.19
N SER A 328 -39.21 -1.17 3.03
CA SER A 328 -40.35 -1.97 2.51
C SER A 328 -41.00 -2.96 3.49
N ALA A 329 -40.78 -2.84 4.79
CA ALA A 329 -41.35 -3.74 5.79
C ALA A 329 -42.40 -3.07 6.69
N ALA A 330 -43.45 -2.51 6.08
CA ALA A 330 -44.70 -2.23 6.78
C ALA A 330 -45.90 -2.41 5.86
N GLU A 331 -46.92 -3.08 6.39
CA GLU A 331 -48.28 -3.31 5.85
C GLU A 331 -48.50 -4.55 4.97
N ALA A 332 -49.10 -5.58 5.58
CA ALA A 332 -50.23 -6.29 4.96
C ALA A 332 -51.25 -6.77 6.01
N PRO A 333 -52.56 -6.83 5.69
CA PRO A 333 -53.66 -6.89 6.66
C PRO A 333 -54.29 -8.30 6.82
N ALA A 334 -55.16 -8.42 7.83
CA ALA A 334 -55.86 -9.64 8.27
C ALA A 334 -57.06 -10.06 7.41
N ALA A 335 -57.31 -11.39 7.28
CA ALA A 335 -58.63 -12.03 7.09
C ALA A 335 -58.60 -13.59 7.26
N ASP A 336 -59.08 -14.09 8.41
CA ASP A 336 -60.20 -15.06 8.65
C ASP A 336 -60.86 -15.81 7.44
N ILE A 337 -61.38 -17.07 7.41
CA ILE A 337 -61.59 -18.23 8.33
C ILE A 337 -61.89 -19.52 7.48
N ALA A 338 -61.62 -20.70 8.07
CA ALA A 338 -62.41 -21.96 8.11
C ALA A 338 -62.57 -22.90 6.89
N GLU A 339 -62.16 -24.17 7.08
CA GLU A 339 -63.12 -25.30 7.21
C GLU A 339 -62.46 -26.53 7.91
N ALA A 340 -63.23 -27.22 8.76
CA ALA A 340 -62.87 -28.38 9.59
C ALA A 340 -62.90 -29.71 8.77
N THR A 341 -62.43 -30.88 9.22
CA THR A 341 -63.08 -31.72 10.25
C THR A 341 -62.26 -32.99 10.57
N GLU A 342 -62.22 -33.37 11.86
CA GLU A 342 -62.20 -34.75 12.46
C GLU A 342 -60.94 -35.64 12.25
N VAL A 343 -60.27 -36.25 13.25
CA VAL A 343 -60.72 -37.19 14.32
C VAL A 343 -59.57 -37.38 15.36
N GLN A 344 -59.93 -37.57 16.65
CA GLN A 344 -59.05 -37.93 17.80
C GLN A 344 -58.77 -39.45 17.83
N THR A 345 -57.75 -40.08 18.44
CA THR A 345 -57.12 -39.97 19.78
C THR A 345 -55.90 -40.93 19.82
N GLU A 346 -54.85 -40.57 20.58
CA GLU A 346 -53.97 -41.40 21.46
C GLU A 346 -53.27 -42.64 20.83
N THR A 347 -51.96 -42.90 20.92
CA THR A 347 -50.86 -42.59 21.85
C THR A 347 -49.58 -43.09 21.16
N GLU A 348 -48.44 -42.37 21.24
CA GLU A 348 -47.09 -42.95 21.42
C GLU A 348 -45.99 -41.87 21.41
N GLN A 349 -45.31 -41.77 22.56
CA GLN A 349 -43.89 -41.51 22.76
C GLN A 349 -43.18 -40.50 21.83
N THR A 350 -43.04 -39.28 22.35
CA THR A 350 -41.98 -38.33 22.02
C THR A 350 -40.63 -38.84 22.52
N VAL A 351 -39.70 -39.02 21.58
CA VAL A 351 -38.26 -39.16 21.85
C VAL A 351 -37.62 -37.80 21.55
N GLU A 352 -37.21 -37.10 22.61
CA GLU A 352 -36.18 -36.05 22.51
C GLU A 352 -34.81 -36.74 22.65
N PRO A 353 -33.79 -36.34 21.89
CA PRO A 353 -32.42 -36.57 22.31
C PRO A 353 -31.93 -35.32 23.07
N GLU A 354 -31.93 -35.42 24.39
CA GLU A 354 -30.90 -34.80 25.22
C GLU A 354 -29.59 -35.59 24.98
N ILE A 355 -28.48 -34.90 24.72
CA ILE A 355 -27.15 -35.47 24.93
C ILE A 355 -26.43 -34.54 25.90
N GLU A 356 -26.22 -35.11 27.09
CA GLU A 356 -25.45 -34.64 28.22
C GLU A 356 -23.96 -34.57 27.86
N PHE A 357 -23.29 -33.53 28.36
CA PHE A 357 -21.84 -33.52 28.49
C PHE A 357 -21.47 -34.26 29.79
N GLU A 358 -20.92 -35.46 29.67
CA GLU A 358 -20.27 -36.15 30.78
C GLU A 358 -18.83 -35.65 30.94
N GLU A 359 -18.57 -35.14 32.13
CA GLU A 359 -17.28 -34.86 32.73
C GLU A 359 -16.89 -36.10 33.56
N GLU A 360 -15.76 -36.74 33.27
CA GLU A 360 -15.11 -37.67 34.21
C GLU A 360 -13.59 -37.47 34.24
N ALA A 361 -13.07 -37.65 35.45
CA ALA A 361 -11.90 -37.02 36.01
C ALA A 361 -10.64 -37.91 36.04
N GLU A 362 -9.50 -37.20 36.16
CA GLU A 362 -8.29 -37.46 36.96
C GLU A 362 -7.68 -38.87 37.06
N ALA A 363 -6.39 -38.95 36.72
CA ALA A 363 -5.42 -39.73 37.48
C ALA A 363 -4.07 -38.98 37.58
N GLU A 364 -3.65 -38.78 38.82
CA GLU A 364 -2.44 -38.11 39.30
C GLU A 364 -1.13 -38.78 38.84
N THR A 365 -0.11 -37.99 38.52
CA THR A 365 1.31 -38.36 38.74
C THR A 365 2.13 -37.12 39.14
N GLU A 366 2.98 -37.31 40.16
CA GLU A 366 3.84 -36.33 40.85
C GLU A 366 4.89 -35.61 39.95
N PRO A 367 5.43 -34.45 40.38
CA PRO A 367 6.43 -33.72 39.61
C PRO A 367 7.87 -34.18 39.92
N GLU A 368 8.54 -34.78 38.92
CA GLU A 368 9.99 -34.94 38.91
C GLU A 368 10.69 -33.63 38.46
N ASN A 369 11.23 -32.92 39.46
CA ASN A 369 12.58 -32.36 39.51
C ASN A 369 13.23 -31.84 38.18
N GLN A 370 13.11 -30.54 37.91
CA GLN A 370 14.00 -29.81 36.99
C GLN A 370 15.01 -28.97 37.80
N PRO A 371 16.31 -28.99 37.48
CA PRO A 371 17.29 -28.14 38.16
C PRO A 371 17.13 -26.68 37.69
N ALA A 372 17.23 -25.75 38.63
CA ALA A 372 17.28 -24.32 38.38
C ALA A 372 18.50 -23.92 37.52
N PRO A 373 18.40 -22.86 36.70
CA PRO A 373 19.57 -22.31 36.02
C PRO A 373 20.53 -21.69 37.05
N GLU A 374 21.79 -22.11 36.99
CA GLU A 374 22.89 -21.60 37.82
C GLU A 374 23.08 -20.09 37.61
N ALA A 375 23.14 -19.36 38.72
CA ALA A 375 23.57 -17.98 38.77
C ALA A 375 25.03 -17.86 38.33
N VAL A 376 25.28 -17.06 37.30
CA VAL A 376 26.63 -16.63 36.91
C VAL A 376 27.12 -15.61 37.95
N PRO A 377 28.30 -15.80 38.57
CA PRO A 377 28.86 -14.82 39.49
C PRO A 377 29.44 -13.63 38.71
N ASP A 378 28.93 -12.44 39.00
CA ASP A 378 29.57 -11.16 38.65
C ASP A 378 30.82 -10.98 39.51
N ASP A 379 31.99 -11.30 38.94
CA ASP A 379 33.27 -10.77 39.40
C ASP A 379 34.29 -10.78 38.25
N ILE A 380 34.37 -9.66 37.51
CA ILE A 380 35.53 -9.34 36.68
C ILE A 380 35.92 -7.88 36.99
N PRO A 381 37.20 -7.62 37.33
CA PRO A 381 37.65 -6.33 37.83
C PRO A 381 37.75 -5.28 36.72
N ALA A 382 37.50 -4.03 37.09
CA ALA A 382 37.70 -2.86 36.25
C ALA A 382 39.16 -2.73 35.77
N PRO A 383 39.41 -2.41 34.49
CA PRO A 383 40.68 -1.82 34.08
C PRO A 383 40.61 -0.29 34.14
N ALA A 384 41.79 0.27 34.38
CA ALA A 384 42.09 1.61 34.83
C ALA A 384 41.75 2.74 33.85
N GLU A 385 41.60 3.92 34.45
CA GLU A 385 41.67 5.25 33.87
C GLU A 385 42.83 5.39 32.87
N GLU A 386 42.54 5.94 31.68
CA GLU A 386 43.49 6.81 31.00
C GLU A 386 42.73 7.99 30.38
N ALA A 387 43.09 9.17 30.87
CA ALA A 387 42.59 10.46 30.47
C ALA A 387 43.05 10.81 29.05
N ALA A 388 42.12 11.30 28.22
CA ALA A 388 42.44 12.09 27.05
C ALA A 388 41.63 13.39 27.10
N ASP A 389 42.41 14.46 27.25
CA ASP A 389 42.07 15.87 27.36
C ASP A 389 41.73 16.46 25.97
N PHE A 390 41.17 17.68 25.97
CA PHE A 390 40.93 18.64 24.85
C PHE A 390 39.58 18.61 24.10
N PRO A 391 39.08 19.78 23.63
CA PRO A 391 38.49 20.86 24.44
C PRO A 391 37.11 21.31 23.93
N GLU A 392 36.41 22.11 24.75
CA GLU A 392 35.24 22.91 24.37
C GLU A 392 35.64 24.06 23.42
N GLU A 393 34.94 24.22 22.29
CA GLU A 393 34.78 25.49 21.55
C GLU A 393 33.34 25.49 20.99
N GLU A 394 32.45 26.22 21.65
CA GLU A 394 31.94 27.56 21.28
C GLU A 394 31.04 27.60 20.04
N GLU A 395 29.78 27.96 20.33
CA GLU A 395 28.81 28.49 19.39
C GLU A 395 29.40 29.68 18.62
N ASP A 396 29.30 29.69 17.29
CA ASP A 396 29.14 30.95 16.60
C ASP A 396 28.20 30.86 15.39
N SER A 397 27.26 31.79 15.45
CA SER A 397 26.27 32.17 14.46
C SER A 397 26.91 32.96 13.30
N GLY A 398 26.50 32.67 12.07
CA GLY A 398 26.70 33.59 10.94
C GLY A 398 26.57 32.87 9.59
N MET A 399 25.52 33.10 8.79
CA MET A 399 25.29 34.27 7.91
C MET A 399 25.53 33.87 6.44
N ILE A 400 24.43 33.88 5.67
CA ILE A 400 24.27 34.32 4.27
C ILE A 400 25.11 33.63 3.17
N ILE A 401 24.41 33.05 2.19
CA ILE A 401 24.71 33.28 0.78
C ILE A 401 23.41 33.62 0.03
N ILE A 402 23.33 34.90 -0.35
CA ILE A 402 22.50 35.45 -1.42
C ILE A 402 23.21 35.14 -2.75
N PHE A 403 22.47 34.73 -3.79
CA PHE A 403 22.83 35.10 -5.16
C PHE A 403 21.66 35.85 -5.79
N ASP A 404 21.97 37.08 -6.17
CA ASP A 404 21.16 38.05 -6.87
C ASP A 404 21.63 38.14 -8.33
N ASP A 405 20.63 38.29 -9.19
CA ASP A 405 20.52 38.98 -10.47
C ASP A 405 21.31 38.65 -11.75
N GLY A 406 20.52 38.75 -12.83
CA GLY A 406 20.91 39.14 -14.19
C GLY A 406 20.30 38.24 -15.28
N GLN A 407 19.44 38.67 -16.21
CA GLN A 407 19.16 40.02 -16.68
C GLN A 407 17.80 40.11 -17.39
N ASP A 408 17.14 41.25 -17.21
CA ASP A 408 16.17 41.88 -18.11
C ASP A 408 16.84 42.99 -18.95
N GLU A 409 16.10 43.45 -19.97
CA GLU A 409 16.29 44.55 -20.95
C GLU A 409 16.81 44.05 -22.33
N GLU A 410 16.05 44.12 -23.44
CA GLU A 410 15.24 45.21 -24.03
C GLU A 410 13.94 44.75 -24.71
#